data_AF-A0A661V8J4-F1
#
_entry.id   AF-A0A661V8J4-F1
#
_cell.length_a   1.000
_cell.length_b   1.000
_cell.length_c   1.000
_cell.angle_alpha   90.00
_cell.angle_beta   90.00
_cell.angle_gamma   90.00
#
_symmetry.space_group_name_H-M   'P 1'
#
loop_
_entity.id
_entity.type
_entity.pdbx_description
1 polymer ?
#
loop_
_entity_poly.entity_id
_entity_poly.type
_entity_poly.pdbx_seq_one_letter_code
_entity_poly.pdbx_strand_id
1 'polypeptide(L)'
;GLSPRIATPRLATPRARIPAGSVGIAGNQTGIYPVESPGGWRLIGRTPVELFHPEKEPPSLLQMGDYVEFVPITAQEFSRIREEVAQGTYRPKETPLIEEDESGGI
;
A
#
# COMPACT_ATOMS: atom_id res chain seq x y z
N GLY A 1 0.70 6.74 -11.81
CA GLY A 1 1.80 6.91 -10.82
C GLY A 1 1.51 8.07 -9.87
N LEU A 2 2.43 8.41 -8.95
CA LEU A 2 2.25 9.50 -7.98
C LEU A 2 2.14 10.87 -8.68
N SER A 3 1.20 11.73 -8.25
CA SER A 3 1.08 13.08 -8.79
C SER A 3 2.32 13.93 -8.47
N PRO A 4 2.91 14.65 -9.45
CA PRO A 4 4.05 15.53 -9.22
C PRO A 4 3.81 16.63 -8.18
N ARG A 5 2.55 17.02 -7.95
CA ARG A 5 2.16 18.07 -6.99
C ARG A 5 2.48 17.72 -5.54
N ILE A 6 2.59 16.43 -5.22
CA ILE A 6 2.87 15.93 -3.87
C ILE A 6 4.22 15.23 -3.77
N ALA A 7 5.03 15.29 -4.84
CA ALA A 7 6.38 14.77 -4.83
C ALA A 7 7.21 15.47 -3.76
N THR A 8 7.81 14.70 -2.85
CA THR A 8 8.50 15.24 -1.67
C THR A 8 9.78 14.46 -1.42
N PRO A 9 10.95 15.11 -1.22
CA PRO A 9 12.20 14.42 -0.98
C PRO A 9 12.17 13.58 0.30
N ARG A 10 13.06 12.59 0.36
CA ARG A 10 13.34 11.81 1.57
C ARG A 10 13.76 12.73 2.71
N LEU A 11 13.56 12.28 3.94
CA LEU A 11 14.17 12.85 5.12
C LEU A 11 15.69 12.80 5.00
N ALA A 12 16.36 13.86 5.47
CA ALA A 12 17.82 13.90 5.56
C ALA A 12 18.36 12.83 6.52
N THR A 13 17.66 12.61 7.64
CA THR A 13 17.96 11.54 8.59
C THR A 13 16.83 10.51 8.57
N PRO A 14 17.08 9.26 8.15
CA PRO A 14 16.09 8.20 8.19
C PRO A 14 15.60 7.90 9.62
N ARG A 15 14.35 7.46 9.75
CA ARG A 15 13.86 6.86 10.99
C ARG A 15 14.49 5.48 11.15
N ALA A 16 14.91 5.16 12.36
CA ALA A 16 15.44 3.83 12.70
C ALA A 16 14.37 2.73 12.61
N ARG A 17 13.11 3.07 12.91
CA ARG A 17 11.96 2.17 12.85
C ARG A 17 10.75 2.86 12.22
N ILE A 18 10.23 2.25 11.16
CA ILE A 18 8.95 2.57 10.51
C ILE A 18 8.05 1.36 10.69
N PRO A 19 6.87 1.50 11.32
CA PRO A 19 5.95 0.38 11.50
C PRO A 19 5.49 -0.25 10.18
N ALA A 20 5.29 -1.56 10.17
CA ALA A 20 4.66 -2.25 9.04
C ALA A 20 3.29 -1.64 8.69
N GLY A 21 2.98 -1.61 7.39
CA GLY A 21 1.81 -0.98 6.81
C GLY A 21 1.93 0.53 6.61
N SER A 22 3.04 1.18 6.99
CA SER A 22 3.19 2.63 6.81
C SER A 22 3.22 2.99 5.32
N VAL A 23 2.49 4.02 4.94
CA VAL A 23 2.48 4.57 3.57
C VAL A 23 3.35 5.81 3.54
N GLY A 24 4.21 5.94 2.54
CA GLY A 24 5.07 7.10 2.42
C GLY A 24 5.34 7.57 1.00
N ILE A 25 5.92 8.75 0.90
CA ILE A 25 6.38 9.37 -0.34
C ILE A 25 7.90 9.60 -0.28
N ALA A 26 8.58 9.35 -1.41
CA ALA A 26 9.97 9.71 -1.64
C ALA A 26 10.21 10.12 -3.10
N GLY A 27 10.45 11.40 -3.33
CA GLY A 27 10.49 11.99 -4.67
C GLY A 27 9.16 11.75 -5.37
N ASN A 28 9.21 11.13 -6.55
CA ASN A 28 8.03 10.80 -7.37
C ASN A 28 7.47 9.40 -7.07
N GLN A 29 7.90 8.77 -5.97
CA GLN A 29 7.49 7.43 -5.60
C GLN A 29 6.59 7.45 -4.37
N THR A 30 5.60 6.55 -4.36
CA THR A 30 4.79 6.19 -3.20
C THR A 30 4.80 4.67 -3.04
N GLY A 31 4.42 4.20 -1.87
CA GLY A 31 4.58 2.80 -1.51
C GLY A 31 4.31 2.56 -0.05
N ILE A 32 4.29 1.28 0.30
CA ILE A 32 3.95 0.80 1.62
C ILE A 32 5.13 0.01 2.16
N TYR A 33 5.46 0.21 3.43
CA TYR A 33 6.44 -0.59 4.15
C TYR A 33 5.77 -1.90 4.59
N PRO A 34 6.05 -3.07 3.98
CA PRO A 34 5.33 -4.31 4.29
C PRO A 34 5.72 -4.89 5.65
N VAL A 35 6.93 -4.58 6.13
CA VAL A 35 7.49 -5.01 7.42
C VAL A 35 8.11 -3.82 8.16
N GLU A 36 8.29 -3.95 9.48
CA GLU A 36 9.01 -2.93 10.25
C GLU A 36 10.46 -2.82 9.76
N SER A 37 10.89 -1.61 9.43
CA SER A 37 12.21 -1.36 8.85
C SER A 37 12.63 0.10 9.03
N PRO A 38 13.94 0.43 8.94
CA PRO A 38 14.38 1.81 8.86
C PRO A 38 13.99 2.45 7.52
N GLY A 39 13.80 3.77 7.50
CA GLY A 39 13.51 4.45 6.23
C GLY A 39 13.43 5.97 6.30
N GLY A 40 13.68 6.60 5.15
CA GLY A 40 13.68 8.05 5.00
C GLY A 40 12.43 8.61 4.32
N TRP A 41 11.38 7.83 4.10
CA TRP A 41 10.21 8.34 3.39
C TRP A 41 9.36 9.26 4.29
N ARG A 42 8.66 10.18 3.66
CA ARG A 42 7.67 11.04 4.32
C ARG A 42 6.41 10.21 4.52
N LEU A 43 6.12 9.85 5.77
CA LEU A 43 4.96 9.03 6.09
C LEU A 43 3.69 9.87 6.01
N ILE A 44 2.69 9.37 5.30
CA ILE A 44 1.42 10.07 5.02
C ILE A 44 0.19 9.31 5.51
N GLY A 45 0.36 8.05 5.92
CA GLY A 45 -0.74 7.21 6.38
C GLY A 45 -0.26 5.81 6.74
N ARG A 46 -1.20 4.91 7.01
CA ARG A 46 -0.94 3.51 7.32
C ARG A 46 -2.11 2.66 6.84
N THR A 47 -1.83 1.46 6.34
CA THR A 47 -2.83 0.42 6.10
C THR A 47 -2.81 -0.62 7.22
N PRO A 48 -3.97 -1.14 7.65
CA PRO A 48 -4.05 -2.30 8.55
C PRO A 48 -3.86 -3.64 7.81
N VAL A 49 -3.83 -3.62 6.47
CA VAL A 49 -3.73 -4.82 5.62
C VAL A 49 -2.32 -5.39 5.66
N GLU A 50 -2.22 -6.70 5.84
CA GLU A 50 -0.97 -7.44 5.74
C GLU A 50 -0.56 -7.63 4.28
N LEU A 51 0.57 -7.05 3.90
CA LEU A 51 1.07 -7.07 2.52
C LEU A 51 2.04 -8.22 2.24
N PHE A 52 2.73 -8.69 3.28
CA PHE A 52 3.73 -9.73 3.17
C PHE A 52 3.65 -10.66 4.37
N HIS A 53 3.49 -11.96 4.11
CA HIS A 53 3.52 -13.01 5.12
C HIS A 53 4.30 -14.21 4.56
N PRO A 54 5.52 -14.49 5.07
CA PRO A 54 6.42 -15.47 4.45
C PRO A 54 5.88 -16.90 4.45
N GLU A 55 4.94 -17.21 5.34
CA GLU A 55 4.32 -18.54 5.43
C GLU A 55 3.06 -18.72 4.55
N LYS A 56 2.60 -17.67 3.85
CA LYS A 56 1.47 -17.74 2.91
C LYS A 56 1.95 -18.02 1.49
N GLU A 57 1.08 -18.64 0.68
CA GLU A 57 1.29 -18.83 -0.76
C GLU A 57 0.15 -18.15 -1.53
N PRO A 58 0.40 -17.06 -2.27
CA PRO A 58 1.68 -16.35 -2.39
C PRO A 58 2.05 -15.57 -1.11
N PRO A 59 3.34 -15.32 -0.86
CA PRO A 59 3.78 -14.63 0.36
C PRO A 59 3.55 -13.12 0.31
N SER A 60 3.30 -12.56 -0.88
CA SER A 60 2.99 -11.14 -1.10
C SER A 60 1.56 -11.01 -1.59
N LEU A 61 0.81 -10.08 -0.98
CA LEU A 61 -0.53 -9.71 -1.42
C LEU A 61 -0.50 -9.08 -2.81
N LEU A 62 0.49 -8.23 -3.09
CA LEU A 62 0.63 -7.51 -4.35
C LEU A 62 1.68 -8.18 -5.22
N GLN A 63 1.36 -8.36 -6.50
CA GLN A 63 2.21 -8.88 -7.54
C GLN A 63 2.61 -7.78 -8.54
N MET A 64 3.66 -8.04 -9.33
CA MET A 64 4.05 -7.13 -10.40
C MET A 64 2.93 -7.04 -11.44
N GLY A 65 2.54 -5.82 -11.81
CA GLY A 65 1.42 -5.55 -12.71
C GLY A 65 0.14 -5.14 -11.98
N ASP A 66 0.05 -5.35 -10.66
CA ASP A 66 -1.11 -4.92 -9.89
C ASP A 66 -1.21 -3.40 -9.79
N TYR A 67 -2.45 -2.92 -9.76
CA TYR A 67 -2.79 -1.54 -9.48
C TYR A 67 -3.28 -1.40 -8.04
N VAL A 68 -2.84 -0.34 -7.37
CA VAL A 68 -3.18 -0.07 -5.98
C VAL A 68 -3.91 1.25 -5.88
N GLU A 69 -5.10 1.21 -5.30
CA GLU A 69 -5.87 2.39 -4.91
C GLU A 69 -5.86 2.53 -3.39
N PHE A 70 -5.46 3.70 -2.88
CA PHE A 70 -5.55 4.02 -1.47
C PHE A 70 -6.91 4.62 -1.14
N VAL A 71 -7.68 3.94 -0.29
CA VAL A 71 -8.97 4.44 0.20
C VAL A 71 -8.80 5.03 1.60
N PRO A 72 -9.18 6.30 1.83
CA PRO A 72 -9.15 6.88 3.17
C PRO A 72 -10.18 6.21 4.07
N ILE A 73 -9.75 5.84 5.28
CA ILE A 73 -10.60 5.21 6.29
C ILE A 73 -10.45 5.95 7.63
N THR A 74 -11.45 5.80 8.48
CA THR A 74 -11.43 6.28 9.87
C THR A 74 -10.52 5.42 10.74
N ALA A 75 -10.17 5.94 11.92
CA ALA A 75 -9.41 5.17 12.92
C ALA A 75 -10.20 3.94 13.44
N GLN A 76 -11.53 4.02 13.49
CA GLN A 76 -12.39 2.91 13.92
C GLN A 76 -12.37 1.78 12.88
N GLU A 77 -12.49 2.13 11.60
CA GLU A 77 -12.35 1.18 10.50
C GLU A 77 -10.96 0.56 10.45
N PHE A 78 -9.91 1.36 10.70
CA PHE A 78 -8.55 0.85 10.81
C PHE A 78 -8.44 -0.25 11.88
N SER A 79 -8.96 0.01 13.08
CA SER A 79 -8.94 -0.98 14.17
C SER A 79 -9.73 -2.23 13.82
N ARG A 80 -10.94 -2.08 13.28
CA ARG A 80 -11.78 -3.20 12.84
C ARG A 80 -11.09 -4.07 11.78
N ILE A 81 -10.58 -3.45 10.71
CA ILE A 81 -9.89 -4.20 9.64
C ILE A 81 -8.66 -4.90 10.19
N ARG A 82 -7.94 -4.29 11.13
CA ARG A 82 -6.77 -4.91 11.77
C ARG A 82 -7.13 -6.19 12.53
N GLU A 83 -8.26 -6.19 13.23
CA GLU A 83 -8.78 -7.38 13.92
C GLU A 83 -9.19 -8.45 12.90
N GLU A 84 -9.89 -8.07 11.84
CA GLU A 84 -10.28 -8.98 10.75
C GLU A 84 -9.06 -9.58 10.02
N VAL A 85 -8.00 -8.80 9.81
CA VAL A 85 -6.73 -9.27 9.26
C VAL A 85 -6.07 -10.28 10.20
N ALA A 86 -6.02 -9.99 11.51
CA ALA A 86 -5.47 -10.91 12.51
C ALA A 86 -6.27 -12.23 12.61
N GLN A 87 -7.57 -12.19 12.32
CA GLN A 87 -8.44 -13.37 12.24
C GLN A 87 -8.42 -14.06 10.87
N GLY A 88 -7.75 -13.48 9.86
CA GLY A 88 -7.72 -13.99 8.50
C GLY A 88 -9.05 -13.84 7.73
N THR A 89 -9.98 -13.02 8.21
CA THR A 89 -11.32 -12.82 7.62
C THR A 89 -11.38 -11.62 6.68
N TYR A 90 -10.46 -10.66 6.79
CA TYR A 90 -10.41 -9.51 5.88
C TYR A 90 -10.02 -9.92 4.46
N ARG A 91 -10.71 -9.36 3.46
CA ARG A 91 -10.34 -9.44 2.05
C ARG A 91 -10.32 -8.02 1.46
N PRO A 92 -9.19 -7.56 0.91
CA PRO A 92 -9.15 -6.33 0.14
C PRO A 92 -10.12 -6.41 -1.05
N LYS A 93 -10.66 -5.27 -1.47
CA LYS A 93 -11.47 -5.20 -2.68
C LYS A 93 -10.56 -5.35 -3.90
N GLU A 94 -10.77 -6.42 -4.67
CA GLU A 94 -10.14 -6.62 -5.96
C GLU A 94 -11.08 -6.13 -7.06
N THR A 95 -10.55 -5.36 -8.02
CA THR A 95 -11.30 -4.89 -9.18
C THR A 95 -10.54 -5.34 -10.43
N PRO A 96 -11.13 -6.15 -11.32
CA PRO A 96 -10.46 -6.56 -12.54
C PRO A 96 -10.20 -5.32 -13.42
N LEU A 97 -8.99 -5.23 -13.97
CA LEU A 97 -8.77 -4.31 -15.08
C LEU A 97 -9.56 -4.84 -16.27
N ILE A 98 -10.59 -4.11 -16.69
CA ILE A 98 -11.21 -4.31 -17.98
C ILE A 98 -10.34 -3.54 -18.97
N GLU A 99 -9.58 -4.25 -19.81
CA GLU A 99 -8.97 -3.63 -20.98
C GLU A 99 -10.13 -3.20 -21.90
N GLU A 100 -10.32 -1.90 -22.08
CA GLU A 100 -11.15 -1.41 -23.17
C GLU A 100 -10.43 -1.79 -24.47
N ASP A 101 -11.02 -2.73 -25.21
CA ASP A 101 -10.55 -3.14 -26.52
C ASP A 101 -10.55 -1.91 -27.44
N GLU A 102 -9.38 -1.41 -27.82
CA GLU A 102 -9.21 -0.38 -28.86
C GLU A 102 -9.53 -0.95 -30.26
N SER A 103 -10.51 -1.84 -30.38
CA SER A 103 -11.14 -2.26 -31.63
C SER A 103 -12.26 -1.29 -32.03
N GLY A 104 -11.99 0.01 -31.87
CA GLY A 104 -12.74 1.04 -32.59
C GLY A 104 -12.32 1.04 -34.06
N GLY A 105 -12.89 0.13 -34.87
CA GLY A 105 -13.04 0.37 -36.30
C GLY A 105 -13.70 1.74 -36.51
N ILE A 106 -13.37 2.52 -37.54
CA ILE A 106 -13.34 2.24 -38.99
C ILE A 106 -12.27 3.14 -39.62
#